data_AF-A0A7S2HH06-F1
#
_entry.id   AF-A0A7S2HH06-F1
#
_cell.length_a   1.000
_cell.length_b   1.000
_cell.length_c   1.000
_cell.angle_alpha   90.00
_cell.angle_beta   90.00
_cell.angle_gamma   90.00
#
_symmetry.space_group_name_H-M   'P 1'
#
loop_
_entity.id
_entity.type
_entity.pdbx_description
1 polymer ?
#
loop_
_entity_poly.entity_id
_entity_poly.type
_entity_poly.pdbx_seq_one_letter_code
_entity_poly.pdbx_strand_id
1 'polypeptide(L)'
;DRLREEFARPPAILIVEGLDGQYRHRINGVYHLLERQHRGRPTWSKRLPGSGDNGTSYFLYDDCSAWLISEDPTGEGSQCQGWAKASRCRLPWRCQGRWSAYKGRRKGWTSAGGTLAVTPLWQAEL
;
A
#
# COMPACT_ATOMS: atom_id res chain seq x y z
N ASP A 1 -9.81 -5.84 -15.02
CA ASP A 1 -9.89 -5.69 -13.55
C ASP A 1 -9.48 -4.25 -13.30
N ARG A 2 -10.44 -3.39 -12.97
CA ARG A 2 -10.32 -1.93 -13.14
C ARG A 2 -9.07 -1.34 -12.50
N LEU A 3 -8.68 -1.83 -11.31
CA LEU A 3 -7.47 -1.37 -10.62
C LEU A 3 -6.18 -1.79 -11.34
N ARG A 4 -6.15 -3.00 -11.92
CA ARG A 4 -5.01 -3.47 -12.71
C ARG A 4 -4.78 -2.60 -13.95
N GLU A 5 -5.85 -2.17 -14.61
CA GLU A 5 -5.77 -1.25 -15.76
C GLU A 5 -5.36 0.15 -15.33
N GLU A 6 -5.90 0.62 -14.20
CA GLU A 6 -5.58 1.93 -13.62
C GLU A 6 -4.10 2.06 -13.23
N PHE A 7 -3.51 1.02 -12.64
CA PHE A 7 -2.10 1.02 -12.20
C PHE A 7 -1.12 0.44 -13.24
N ALA A 8 -1.57 0.16 -14.48
CA ALA A 8 -0.70 -0.30 -15.56
C ALA A 8 0.36 0.76 -15.95
N ARG A 9 0.01 2.03 -15.80
CA ARG A 9 0.95 3.13 -15.59
C ARG A 9 0.73 3.54 -14.14
N PRO A 10 1.70 3.54 -13.23
CA PRO A 10 1.46 3.88 -11.81
C PRO A 10 1.59 5.39 -11.53
N PRO A 11 0.79 5.98 -10.62
CA PRO A 11 0.82 7.42 -10.38
C PRO A 11 2.12 7.84 -9.71
N ALA A 12 2.55 9.08 -9.93
CA ALA A 12 3.74 9.63 -9.28
C ALA A 12 3.55 9.73 -7.76
N ILE A 13 2.33 10.05 -7.31
CA ILE A 13 1.99 10.18 -5.90
C ILE A 13 0.75 9.33 -5.58
N LEU A 14 0.80 8.65 -4.44
CA LEU A 14 -0.34 7.98 -3.81
C LEU A 14 -0.61 8.59 -2.45
N ILE A 15 -1.85 9.02 -2.23
CA ILE A 15 -2.34 9.42 -0.91
C ILE A 15 -3.17 8.27 -0.35
N VAL A 16 -2.79 7.77 0.83
CA VAL A 16 -3.45 6.66 1.51
C VAL A 16 -4.02 7.16 2.83
N GLU A 17 -5.33 7.02 3.04
CA GLU A 17 -6.02 7.57 4.21
C GLU A 17 -7.11 6.64 4.76
N GLY A 18 -7.50 6.87 6.02
CA GLY A 18 -8.64 6.19 6.64
C GLY A 18 -8.42 4.71 6.98
N LEU A 19 -7.16 4.28 7.11
CA LEU A 19 -6.79 2.90 7.46
C LEU A 19 -6.35 2.80 8.91
N ASP A 20 -6.76 1.73 9.59
CA ASP A 20 -6.41 1.45 10.98
C ASP A 20 -5.85 0.04 11.16
N GLY A 21 -5.17 -0.18 12.28
CA GLY A 21 -4.45 -1.40 12.61
C GLY A 21 -3.06 -1.13 13.20
N GLN A 22 -2.34 -2.20 13.55
CA GLN A 22 -1.03 -2.16 14.21
C GLN A 22 -0.01 -1.23 13.53
N TYR A 23 -0.11 -1.08 12.21
CA TYR A 23 0.82 -0.31 11.40
C TYR A 23 0.23 0.99 10.83
N ARG A 24 -0.89 1.51 11.37
CA ARG A 24 -1.58 2.71 10.82
C ARG A 24 -0.69 3.91 10.51
N HIS A 25 0.33 4.17 11.35
CA HIS A 25 1.30 5.25 11.17
C HIS A 25 2.21 5.04 9.95
N ARG A 26 2.41 3.77 9.58
CA ARG A 26 3.18 3.36 8.41
C ARG A 26 2.37 3.24 7.15
N ILE A 27 1.03 3.14 7.25
CA ILE A 27 0.13 2.93 6.11
C ILE A 27 -0.44 4.24 5.60
N ASN A 28 -0.89 5.13 6.49
CA ASN A 28 -1.54 6.38 6.07
C ASN A 28 -0.50 7.45 5.75
N GLY A 29 -0.73 8.24 4.71
CA GLY A 29 0.10 9.38 4.31
C GLY A 29 0.34 9.45 2.81
N VAL A 30 1.27 10.32 2.45
CA VAL A 30 1.67 10.58 1.05
C VAL A 30 2.87 9.69 0.70
N TYR A 31 2.79 8.99 -0.42
CA TYR A 31 3.86 8.16 -0.95
C TYR A 31 4.26 8.61 -2.35
N HIS A 32 5.55 8.48 -2.65
CA HIS A 32 6.14 8.82 -3.94
C HIS A 32 6.60 7.57 -4.67
N LEU A 33 6.29 7.49 -5.97
CA LEU A 33 6.66 6.36 -6.80
C LEU A 33 8.18 6.22 -6.86
N LEU A 34 8.69 4.99 -6.68
CA LEU A 34 10.11 4.73 -6.87
C LEU A 34 10.51 4.89 -8.33
N GLU A 35 11.69 5.45 -8.60
CA GLU A 35 12.23 5.48 -9.97
C GLU A 35 12.47 4.07 -10.50
N ARG A 36 12.93 3.16 -9.61
CA ARG A 36 13.22 1.77 -9.94
C ARG A 36 12.19 0.83 -9.31
N GLN A 37 11.42 0.16 -10.16
CA GLN A 37 10.42 -0.82 -9.76
C GLN A 37 11.03 -2.22 -9.63
N HIS A 38 10.70 -2.92 -8.55
CA HIS A 38 11.16 -4.30 -8.35
C HIS A 38 10.22 -5.28 -9.07
N ARG A 39 10.77 -6.07 -10.00
CA ARG A 39 10.03 -7.07 -10.80
C ARG A 39 8.79 -6.53 -11.51
N GLY A 40 8.82 -5.25 -11.92
CA GLY A 40 7.70 -4.59 -12.59
C GLY A 40 6.52 -4.27 -11.68
N ARG A 41 6.67 -4.42 -10.35
CA ARG A 41 5.62 -4.14 -9.38
C ARG A 41 5.66 -2.68 -8.93
N PRO A 42 4.58 -1.90 -9.17
CA PRO A 42 4.49 -0.53 -8.66
C PRO A 42 4.72 -0.47 -7.14
N THR A 43 5.63 0.41 -6.76
CA THR A 43 6.09 0.60 -5.39
C THR A 43 6.27 2.08 -5.12
N TRP A 44 5.70 2.55 -4.02
CA TRP A 44 5.84 3.92 -3.54
C TRP A 44 6.48 3.94 -2.15
N SER A 45 7.21 4.98 -1.82
CA SER A 45 7.87 5.14 -0.53
C SER A 45 7.42 6.39 0.21
N LYS A 46 7.47 6.31 1.54
CA LYS A 46 7.19 7.40 2.47
C LYS A 46 8.19 7.34 3.62
N ARG A 47 8.83 8.45 3.94
CA ARG A 47 9.65 8.58 5.16
C ARG A 47 8.75 8.85 6.37
N LEU A 48 8.97 8.13 7.44
CA LEU A 48 8.28 8.35 8.70
C LEU A 48 8.89 9.56 9.41
N PRO A 49 8.08 10.40 10.07
CA PRO A 49 8.60 11.49 10.88
C PRO A 49 9.45 10.96 12.04
N GLY A 50 10.62 11.59 12.28
CA GLY A 50 11.45 11.32 13.45
C GLY A 50 12.24 10.00 13.44
N SER A 51 12.22 9.24 12.34
CA SER A 51 12.84 7.90 12.29
C SER A 51 14.25 7.84 11.68
N GLY A 52 14.84 8.98 11.32
CA GLY A 52 16.09 9.03 10.56
C GLY A 52 16.01 8.23 9.25
N ASP A 53 17.13 7.69 8.79
CA ASP A 53 17.22 6.90 7.54
C ASP A 53 16.51 5.53 7.60
N ASN A 54 16.16 5.06 8.80
CA ASN A 54 15.65 3.70 9.03
C ASN A 54 14.12 3.58 9.07
N GLY A 55 13.36 4.68 8.95
CA GLY A 55 11.90 4.62 8.94
C GLY A 55 11.29 4.92 7.58
N THR A 56 11.65 4.14 6.56
CA THR A 56 10.93 4.21 5.29
C THR A 56 9.83 3.15 5.26
N SER A 57 8.65 3.53 4.82
CA SER A 57 7.53 2.63 4.55
C SER A 57 7.33 2.53 3.05
N TYR A 58 7.26 1.31 2.53
CA TYR A 58 7.02 1.00 1.13
C TYR A 58 5.62 0.45 0.96
N PHE A 59 4.84 1.08 0.09
CA PHE A 59 3.52 0.63 -0.30
C PHE A 59 3.60 0.02 -1.69
N LEU A 60 3.11 -1.21 -1.87
CA LEU A 60 3.31 -1.98 -3.09
C LEU A 60 1.96 -2.45 -3.63
N TYR A 61 1.82 -2.42 -4.95
CA TYR A 61 0.63 -2.90 -5.66
C TYR A 61 0.97 -4.09 -6.54
N ASP A 62 0.29 -5.21 -6.34
CA ASP A 62 0.47 -6.43 -7.13
C ASP A 62 -0.63 -6.58 -8.20
N ASP A 63 -0.31 -7.27 -9.29
CA ASP A 63 -1.14 -7.37 -10.50
C ASP A 63 -2.50 -8.06 -10.30
N CYS A 64 -2.63 -8.76 -9.18
CA CYS A 64 -3.82 -9.43 -8.69
C CYS A 64 -4.75 -8.53 -7.85
N SER A 65 -4.57 -7.21 -7.91
CA SER A 65 -5.28 -6.21 -7.10
C SER A 65 -5.04 -6.42 -5.59
N ALA A 66 -3.77 -6.60 -5.23
CA ALA A 66 -3.33 -6.69 -3.84
C ALA A 66 -2.41 -5.52 -3.48
N TRP A 67 -2.49 -5.12 -2.23
CA TRP A 67 -1.71 -4.05 -1.64
C TRP A 67 -0.91 -4.59 -0.47
N LEU A 68 0.28 -4.04 -0.29
CA LEU A 68 1.26 -4.49 0.68
C LEU A 68 1.94 -3.26 1.31
N ILE A 69 2.23 -3.31 2.62
CA ILE A 69 3.18 -2.41 3.27
C ILE A 69 4.37 -3.19 3.81
N SER A 70 5.56 -2.63 3.61
CA SER A 70 6.81 -3.21 4.04
C SER A 70 7.83 -2.14 4.43
N GLU A 71 8.84 -2.54 5.18
CA GLU A 71 10.08 -1.77 5.38
C GLU A 71 11.13 -2.06 4.29
N ASP A 72 10.81 -2.97 3.37
CA ASP A 72 11.65 -3.37 2.24
C ASP A 72 10.91 -3.06 0.91
N PRO A 73 11.55 -2.38 -0.06
CA PRO A 73 10.94 -2.08 -1.36
C PRO A 73 10.62 -3.33 -2.20
N THR A 74 11.18 -4.49 -1.85
CA THR A 74 10.87 -5.79 -2.48
C THR A 74 9.64 -6.46 -1.86
N GLY A 75 9.18 -6.01 -0.69
CA GLY A 75 8.06 -6.64 0.02
C GLY A 75 8.27 -8.14 0.28
N GLU A 76 9.50 -8.66 0.20
CA GLU A 76 9.81 -10.06 0.42
C GLU A 76 9.94 -10.37 1.93
N GLY A 77 9.47 -11.56 2.33
CA GLY A 77 9.84 -12.17 3.61
C GLY A 77 9.30 -11.52 4.89
N SER A 78 10.13 -11.55 5.94
CA SER A 78 9.82 -11.14 7.33
C SER A 78 9.57 -9.64 7.49
N GLN A 79 9.83 -8.83 6.47
CA GLN A 79 9.65 -7.38 6.46
C GLN A 79 8.27 -6.96 5.95
N CYS A 80 7.39 -7.90 5.61
CA CYS A 80 5.98 -7.60 5.37
C CYS A 80 5.25 -7.31 6.67
N GLN A 81 4.76 -6.07 6.81
CA GLN A 81 4.01 -5.65 7.98
C GLN A 81 2.50 -5.84 7.82
N GLY A 82 1.94 -5.65 6.62
CA GLY A 82 0.52 -5.93 6.38
C GLY A 82 0.06 -5.89 4.92
N TRP A 83 -1.14 -6.40 4.66
CA TRP A 83 -1.69 -6.56 3.31
C TRP A 83 -3.22 -6.39 3.20
N ALA A 84 -3.67 -6.05 2.00
CA ALA A 84 -5.06 -6.05 1.52
C ALA A 84 -5.11 -6.79 0.18
N LYS A 85 -6.13 -7.62 -0.09
CA LYS A 85 -6.27 -8.25 -1.42
C LYS A 85 -7.70 -8.32 -1.93
N ALA A 86 -7.84 -8.34 -3.26
CA ALA A 86 -8.98 -8.96 -3.92
C ALA A 86 -8.89 -10.50 -3.80
N SER A 87 -10.05 -11.17 -3.75
CA SER A 87 -10.25 -12.56 -3.31
C SER A 87 -9.48 -13.66 -4.08
N ARG A 88 -8.75 -13.33 -5.15
CA ARG A 88 -8.07 -14.30 -6.04
C ARG A 88 -6.54 -14.29 -5.97
N CYS A 89 -5.92 -13.42 -5.16
CA CYS A 89 -4.47 -13.40 -5.09
C CYS A 89 -3.93 -14.56 -4.23
N ARG A 90 -3.11 -15.43 -4.84
CA ARG A 90 -2.27 -16.42 -4.13
C ARG A 90 -1.12 -15.65 -3.51
N LEU A 91 -1.31 -15.20 -2.28
CA LEU A 91 -0.32 -14.40 -1.56
C LEU A 91 0.85 -15.31 -1.12
N PRO A 92 2.10 -15.02 -1.51
CA PRO A 92 3.26 -15.74 -1.01
C PRO A 92 3.75 -15.22 0.36
N TRP A 93 3.11 -14.19 0.92
CA TRP A 93 3.66 -13.41 2.04
C TRP A 93 3.15 -13.89 3.41
N ARG A 94 4.08 -14.15 4.34
CA ARG A 94 3.80 -14.41 5.78
C ARG A 94 3.64 -13.12 6.57
N CYS A 95 2.84 -12.19 6.04
CA CYS A 95 2.59 -10.90 6.68
C CYS A 95 1.85 -11.08 8.02
N GLN A 96 2.34 -10.43 9.08
CA GLN A 96 1.79 -10.60 10.42
C GLN A 96 0.56 -9.71 10.69
N GLY A 97 0.48 -8.53 10.07
CA GLY A 97 -0.62 -7.59 10.26
C GLY A 97 -1.72 -7.68 9.20
N ARG A 98 -2.98 -7.66 9.65
CA ARG A 98 -4.12 -7.25 8.82
C ARG A 98 -4.47 -5.81 9.16
N TRP A 99 -4.75 -5.00 8.16
CA TRP A 99 -5.30 -3.66 8.36
C TRP A 99 -6.80 -3.63 8.07
N SER A 100 -7.48 -2.63 8.63
CA SER A 100 -8.90 -2.40 8.45
C SER A 100 -9.15 -1.03 7.83
N ALA A 101 -10.21 -0.94 7.02
CA ALA A 101 -10.71 0.32 6.48
C ALA A 101 -12.09 0.59 7.07
N TYR A 102 -12.36 1.85 7.41
CA TYR A 102 -13.68 2.27 7.86
C TYR A 102 -14.63 2.37 6.66
N LYS A 103 -15.73 1.61 6.68
CA LYS A 103 -16.74 1.57 5.58
C LYS A 103 -18.04 2.30 5.94
N GLY A 104 -17.94 3.30 6.82
CA GLY A 104 -19.07 4.10 7.28
C GLY A 104 -19.80 3.51 8.48
N ARG A 105 -20.69 4.32 9.08
CA ARG A 105 -21.33 4.07 10.38
C ARG A 105 -22.05 2.71 10.51
N ARG A 106 -22.59 2.19 9.41
CA ARG A 106 -23.33 0.90 9.39
C ARG A 106 -22.41 -0.32 9.29
N LYS A 107 -21.28 -0.22 8.58
CA LYS A 107 -20.37 -1.35 8.34
C LYS A 107 -19.16 -1.34 9.28
N GLY A 108 -18.88 -0.20 9.91
CA GLY A 108 -17.77 -0.05 10.84
C GLY A 108 -16.41 -0.30 10.18
N TRP A 109 -15.45 -0.70 11.00
CA TRP A 109 -14.14 -1.15 10.54
C TRP A 109 -14.24 -2.57 9.99
N THR A 110 -13.75 -2.77 8.77
CA THR A 110 -13.70 -4.08 8.11
C THR A 110 -12.32 -4.33 7.55
N SER A 111 -11.89 -5.59 7.44
CA SER A 111 -10.60 -5.91 6.79
C SER A 111 -10.51 -5.20 5.45
N ALA A 112 -9.42 -4.46 5.27
CA ALA A 112 -9.23 -3.73 4.03
C ALA A 112 -9.03 -4.76 2.90
N GLY A 113 -9.92 -4.73 1.91
CA GLY A 113 -9.84 -5.58 0.73
C GLY A 113 -9.03 -4.89 -0.37
N GLY A 114 -9.11 -5.35 -1.62
CA GLY A 114 -8.44 -4.71 -2.77
C GLY A 114 -8.87 -3.26 -3.06
N THR A 115 -10.01 -2.81 -2.50
CA THR A 115 -10.58 -1.46 -2.67
C THR A 115 -10.17 -0.53 -1.52
N LEU A 116 -8.87 -0.39 -1.30
CA LEU A 116 -8.33 0.61 -0.37
C LEU A 116 -8.69 2.02 -0.85
N ALA A 117 -8.96 2.92 0.10
CA ALA A 117 -9.14 4.34 -0.20
C ALA A 117 -7.77 4.94 -0.50
N VAL A 118 -7.39 4.88 -1.78
CA VAL A 118 -6.18 5.51 -2.31
C VAL A 118 -6.60 6.59 -3.29
N THR A 119 -5.95 7.75 -3.21
CA THR A 119 -6.13 8.84 -4.17
C THR A 119 -4.88 8.91 -5.05
N PRO A 120 -4.96 8.50 -6.33
CA PRO A 120 -3.84 8.57 -7.26
C PRO A 120 -3.67 9.97 -7.85
N LEU A 121 -2.43 10.46 -7.89
CA LEU A 121 -2.07 11.71 -8.56
C LEU A 121 -1.02 11.44 -9.65
N TRP A 122 -1.45 11.60 -10.90
CA TRP A 122 -0.71 11.21 -12.10
C TRP A 122 0.33 12.22 -12.55
N GLN A 123 0.04 13.51 -12.33
CA GLN A 123 0.94 14.62 -12.58
C GLN A 123 1.24 15.25 -11.22
N ALA A 124 2.52 15.36 -10.87
CA ALA A 124 2.94 16.24 -9.79
C ALA A 124 2.80 17.66 -10.33
N GLU A 125 1.60 18.23 -10.26
CA GLU A 125 1.47 19.69 -10.34
C GLU A 125 2.21 20.25 -9.11
N LEU A 126 3.40 20.79 -9.35
CA LEU A 126 4.10 21.70 -8.45
C LEU A 126 3.53 23.11 -8.64
#